data_AF-A0A954EFA4-F1
#
_entry.id   AF-A0A954EFA4-F1
#
_cell.length_a   1.000
_cell.length_b   1.000
_cell.length_c   1.000
_cell.angle_alpha   90.00
_cell.angle_beta   90.00
_cell.angle_gamma   90.00
#
_symmetry.space_group_name_H-M   'P 1'
#
loop_
_entity.id
_entity.type
_entity.pdbx_description
1 polymer ?
#
loop_
_entity_poly.entity_id
_entity_poly.type
_entity_poly.pdbx_seq_one_letter_code
_entity_poly.pdbx_strand_id
1 'polypeptide(L)'
;MTVFVPKAEVVRYLILLWLSLFMLSPARGAEGDQPTTQINTFLEARWAELKITPAAPAAESDFVRRVYLDLVGRIPTRQERENFLADQRTDKREQLVDLLLQSEDHIQHLTDIFDALLMGRGSDHDYHERQKHQWRSWLEREFRENHPWNQTVARILLARPESQEERGLVWFLYERKDNPQQIAEAIAPAFFGIRIDCAQCHDHMV
;
A
#
# COMPACT_ATOMS: atom_id res chain seq x y z
N MET A 1 45.67 -45.37 0.59
CA MET A 1 45.38 -44.23 -0.32
C MET A 1 44.51 -43.25 0.44
N THR A 2 45.12 -42.24 1.06
CA THR A 2 44.42 -41.18 1.80
C THR A 2 44.34 -39.95 0.90
N VAL A 3 43.14 -39.61 0.46
CA VAL A 3 42.88 -38.41 -0.36
C VAL A 3 43.06 -37.18 0.53
N PHE A 4 44.11 -36.42 0.25
CA PHE A 4 44.42 -35.16 0.94
C PHE A 4 43.57 -34.06 0.31
N VAL A 5 42.45 -33.71 0.94
CA VAL A 5 41.63 -32.57 0.50
C VAL A 5 42.29 -31.28 1.01
N PRO A 6 42.69 -30.35 0.12
CA PRO A 6 43.36 -29.13 0.54
C PRO A 6 42.42 -28.26 1.39
N LYS A 7 42.95 -27.70 2.50
CA LYS A 7 42.21 -26.89 3.48
C LYS A 7 41.39 -25.73 2.87
N ALA A 8 41.78 -25.24 1.70
CA ALA A 8 41.07 -24.18 0.99
C ALA A 8 39.67 -24.61 0.46
N GLU A 9 39.51 -25.87 0.06
CA GLU A 9 38.23 -26.38 -0.44
C GLU A 9 37.23 -26.57 0.71
N VAL A 10 37.70 -27.00 1.89
CA VAL A 10 36.85 -27.14 3.10
C VAL A 10 36.27 -25.80 3.54
N VAL A 11 37.07 -24.72 3.48
CA VAL A 11 36.62 -23.36 3.80
C VAL A 11 35.59 -22.87 2.77
N ARG A 12 35.76 -23.21 1.49
CA ARG A 12 34.84 -22.83 0.42
C ARG A 12 33.48 -23.53 0.54
N TYR A 13 33.45 -24.81 0.89
CA TYR A 13 32.21 -25.53 1.16
C TYR A 13 31.51 -25.06 2.44
N LEU A 14 32.25 -24.71 3.49
CA LEU A 14 31.66 -24.15 4.72
C LEU A 14 31.04 -22.76 4.51
N ILE A 15 31.65 -21.91 3.67
CA ILE A 15 31.10 -20.59 3.29
C ILE A 15 29.84 -20.76 2.42
N LEU A 16 29.84 -21.71 1.48
CA LEU A 16 28.66 -22.00 0.65
C LEU A 16 27.50 -22.60 1.47
N LEU A 17 27.80 -23.45 2.46
CA LEU A 17 26.79 -23.97 3.41
C LEU A 17 26.23 -22.88 4.34
N TRP A 18 27.06 -21.92 4.78
CA TRP A 18 26.62 -20.77 5.55
C TRP A 18 25.72 -19.82 4.74
N LEU A 19 26.06 -19.56 3.47
CA LEU A 19 25.25 -18.73 2.57
C LEU A 19 23.92 -19.41 2.20
N SER A 20 23.88 -20.73 2.07
CA SER A 20 22.62 -21.46 1.83
C SER A 20 21.68 -21.49 3.04
N LEU A 21 22.22 -21.45 4.27
CA LEU A 21 21.39 -21.45 5.49
C LEU A 21 20.74 -20.09 5.76
N PHE A 22 21.34 -18.99 5.27
CA PHE A 22 20.80 -17.64 5.44
C PHE A 22 19.67 -17.31 4.44
N MET A 23 19.62 -18.01 3.30
CA MET A 23 18.60 -17.81 2.25
C MET A 23 17.30 -18.59 2.47
N LEU A 24 17.26 -19.51 3.44
CA LEU A 24 16.06 -20.29 3.79
C LEU A 24 15.41 -19.90 5.13
N SER A 25 15.89 -18.83 5.78
CA SER A 25 15.12 -18.26 6.87
C SER A 25 13.96 -17.50 6.23
N PRO A 26 12.68 -17.90 6.43
CA PRO A 26 11.59 -16.99 6.11
C PRO A 26 11.92 -15.70 6.86
N ALA A 27 11.70 -14.56 6.22
CA ALA A 27 11.70 -13.28 6.91
C ALA A 27 10.60 -13.36 7.98
N ARG A 28 10.93 -13.91 9.16
CA ARG A 28 10.21 -13.66 10.38
C ARG A 28 10.36 -12.16 10.55
N GLY A 29 9.30 -11.43 10.21
CA GLY A 29 9.20 -10.01 10.51
C GLY A 29 9.70 -9.80 11.92
N ALA A 30 10.64 -8.87 12.07
CA ALA A 30 11.36 -8.62 13.30
C ALA A 30 10.38 -8.59 14.50
N GLU A 31 10.72 -9.33 15.54
CA GLU A 31 10.06 -9.40 16.84
C GLU A 31 10.35 -8.11 17.64
N GLY A 32 10.17 -6.95 17.00
CA GLY A 32 9.96 -5.68 17.68
C GLY A 32 8.46 -5.49 17.91
N ASP A 33 8.08 -4.70 18.91
CA ASP A 33 6.66 -4.39 19.16
C ASP A 33 5.96 -4.08 17.83
N GLN A 34 4.95 -4.89 17.49
CA GLN A 34 4.22 -4.73 16.24
C GLN A 34 3.81 -3.25 16.10
N PRO A 35 4.01 -2.61 14.94
CA PRO A 35 3.71 -1.19 14.75
C PRO A 35 2.32 -0.79 15.29
N THR A 36 1.35 -1.69 15.17
CA THR A 36 0.00 -1.56 15.73
C THR A 36 -0.01 -1.33 17.24
N THR A 37 0.80 -2.05 18.02
CA THR A 37 0.92 -1.89 19.48
C THR A 37 1.44 -0.50 19.83
N GLN A 38 2.44 -0.01 19.09
CA GLN A 38 2.99 1.32 19.31
C GLN A 38 1.96 2.41 18.99
N ILE A 39 1.27 2.28 17.84
CA ILE A 39 0.18 3.19 17.45
C ILE A 39 -0.92 3.22 18.53
N ASN A 40 -1.36 2.06 18.99
CA ASN A 40 -2.38 1.96 20.04
C ASN A 40 -1.95 2.65 21.33
N THR A 41 -0.68 2.50 21.73
CA THR A 41 -0.14 3.17 22.92
C THR A 41 -0.21 4.69 22.80
N PHE A 42 0.13 5.26 21.63
CA PHE A 42 -0.01 6.70 21.40
C PHE A 42 -1.47 7.15 21.40
N LEU A 43 -2.38 6.38 20.82
CA LEU A 43 -3.81 6.68 20.83
C LEU A 43 -4.38 6.68 22.24
N GLU A 44 -4.08 5.65 23.03
CA GLU A 44 -4.53 5.51 24.41
C GLU A 44 -4.04 6.67 25.29
N ALA A 45 -2.77 7.07 25.14
CA ALA A 45 -2.21 8.22 25.86
C ALA A 45 -2.98 9.51 25.55
N ARG A 46 -3.29 9.76 24.26
CA ARG A 46 -4.04 10.95 23.84
C ARG A 46 -5.50 10.90 24.28
N TRP A 47 -6.13 9.73 24.25
CA TRP A 47 -7.49 9.57 24.77
C TRP A 47 -7.56 9.82 26.28
N ALA A 48 -6.58 9.34 27.06
CA ALA A 48 -6.51 9.58 28.49
C ALA A 48 -6.36 11.08 28.82
N GLU A 49 -5.48 11.79 28.12
CA GLU A 49 -5.28 13.24 28.26
C GLU A 49 -6.58 14.01 27.97
N LEU A 50 -7.28 13.62 26.90
CA LEU A 50 -8.52 14.26 26.46
C LEU A 50 -9.77 13.72 27.19
N LYS A 51 -9.61 12.76 28.11
CA LYS A 51 -10.71 12.07 28.81
C LYS A 51 -11.76 11.46 27.86
N ILE A 52 -11.29 10.93 26.73
CA ILE A 52 -12.12 10.26 25.73
C ILE A 52 -12.21 8.77 26.08
N THR A 53 -13.42 8.26 26.20
CA THR A 53 -13.67 6.82 26.28
C THR A 53 -13.83 6.25 24.86
N PRO A 54 -13.01 5.27 24.45
CA PRO A 54 -13.14 4.66 23.13
C PRO A 54 -14.50 3.98 22.92
N ALA A 55 -14.96 3.95 21.68
CA ALA A 55 -16.17 3.21 21.33
C ALA A 55 -15.96 1.70 21.51
N ALA A 56 -17.03 0.98 21.84
CA ALA A 56 -17.00 -0.48 21.87
C ALA A 56 -16.67 -1.05 20.48
N PRO A 57 -16.05 -2.25 20.40
CA PRO A 57 -15.81 -2.92 19.14
C PRO A 57 -17.08 -3.05 18.31
N ALA A 58 -16.96 -2.84 17.00
CA ALA A 58 -18.08 -2.99 16.08
C ALA A 58 -18.62 -4.42 16.12
N ALA A 59 -19.95 -4.55 15.99
CA ALA A 59 -20.62 -5.83 15.81
C ALA A 59 -20.12 -6.51 14.52
N GLU A 60 -20.16 -7.85 14.47
CA GLU A 60 -19.65 -8.62 13.32
C GLU A 60 -20.29 -8.20 11.98
N SER A 61 -21.59 -7.86 11.98
CA SER A 61 -22.32 -7.38 10.80
C SER A 61 -21.83 -6.02 10.30
N ASP A 62 -21.41 -5.14 11.21
CA ASP A 62 -20.89 -3.82 10.86
C ASP A 62 -19.44 -3.94 10.40
N PHE A 63 -18.65 -4.76 11.09
CA PHE A 63 -17.27 -5.04 10.73
C PHE A 63 -17.17 -5.55 9.29
N VAL A 64 -17.90 -6.61 8.94
CA VAL A 64 -17.83 -7.19 7.59
C VAL A 64 -18.24 -6.18 6.52
N ARG A 65 -19.23 -5.32 6.79
CA ARG A 65 -19.62 -4.29 5.84
C ARG A 65 -18.53 -3.23 5.66
N ARG A 66 -17.93 -2.76 6.75
CA ARG A 66 -16.90 -1.70 6.74
C ARG A 66 -15.64 -2.17 6.04
N VAL A 67 -15.13 -3.35 6.40
CA VAL A 67 -13.89 -3.87 5.80
C VAL A 67 -14.03 -4.08 4.29
N TYR A 68 -15.19 -4.53 3.81
CA TYR A 68 -15.44 -4.63 2.36
C TYR A 68 -15.45 -3.26 1.68
N LEU A 69 -16.08 -2.25 2.29
CA LEU A 69 -16.10 -0.89 1.74
C LEU A 69 -14.70 -0.27 1.74
N ASP A 70 -13.94 -0.47 2.81
CA ASP A 70 -12.63 0.14 3.01
C ASP A 70 -11.54 -0.53 2.14
N LEU A 71 -11.57 -1.86 2.01
CA LEU A 71 -10.53 -2.60 1.30
C LEU A 71 -10.86 -2.83 -0.17
N VAL A 72 -12.12 -3.03 -0.54
CA VAL A 72 -12.49 -3.40 -1.92
C VAL A 72 -13.54 -2.49 -2.56
N GLY A 73 -13.94 -1.40 -1.89
CA GLY A 73 -14.79 -0.35 -2.48
C GLY A 73 -16.24 -0.76 -2.75
N ARG A 74 -16.69 -1.93 -2.28
CA ARG A 74 -18.06 -2.43 -2.44
C ARG A 74 -18.58 -3.01 -1.15
N ILE A 75 -19.87 -3.29 -1.10
CA ILE A 75 -20.48 -4.01 0.02
C ILE A 75 -20.30 -5.53 -0.19
N PRO A 76 -20.29 -6.35 0.88
CA PRO A 76 -20.25 -7.80 0.72
C PRO A 76 -21.54 -8.28 0.04
N THR A 77 -21.40 -9.29 -0.81
CA THR A 77 -22.52 -10.06 -1.34
C THR A 77 -23.25 -10.76 -0.18
N ARG A 78 -24.47 -11.23 -0.45
CA ARG A 78 -25.25 -11.99 0.54
C ARG A 78 -24.47 -13.22 1.06
N GLN A 79 -23.84 -13.97 0.16
CA GLN A 79 -23.11 -15.19 0.49
C GLN A 79 -21.84 -14.90 1.29
N GLU A 80 -21.04 -13.92 0.88
CA GLU A 80 -19.82 -13.51 1.59
C GLU A 80 -20.14 -13.12 3.05
N ARG A 81 -21.18 -12.31 3.25
CA ARG A 81 -21.63 -11.91 4.59
C ARG A 81 -22.11 -13.10 5.41
N GLU A 82 -22.93 -13.98 4.83
CA GLU A 82 -23.45 -15.16 5.54
C GLU A 82 -22.33 -16.12 5.95
N ASN A 83 -21.35 -16.33 5.07
CA ASN A 83 -20.17 -17.15 5.38
C ASN A 83 -19.37 -16.56 6.55
N PHE A 84 -19.10 -15.26 6.54
CA PHE A 84 -18.36 -14.60 7.63
C PHE A 84 -19.09 -14.64 8.97
N LEU A 85 -20.42 -14.45 8.96
CA LEU A 85 -21.23 -14.49 10.19
C LEU A 85 -21.36 -15.92 10.75
N ALA A 86 -21.36 -16.93 9.89
CA ALA A 86 -21.39 -18.33 10.30
C ALA A 86 -20.03 -18.83 10.81
N ASP A 87 -18.92 -18.22 10.37
CA ASP A 87 -17.57 -18.58 10.79
C ASP A 87 -17.37 -18.36 12.31
N GLN A 88 -16.94 -19.43 13.00
CA GLN A 88 -16.69 -19.47 14.44
C GLN A 88 -15.21 -19.44 14.81
N ARG A 89 -14.32 -19.33 13.82
CA ARG A 89 -12.89 -19.24 14.08
C ARG A 89 -12.55 -17.93 14.79
N THR A 90 -11.59 -18.00 15.69
CA THR A 90 -11.17 -16.86 16.51
C THR A 90 -10.41 -15.79 15.71
N ASP A 91 -9.84 -16.17 14.56
CA ASP A 91 -9.04 -15.33 13.67
C ASP A 91 -9.79 -14.97 12.36
N LYS A 92 -11.12 -15.10 12.34
CA LYS A 92 -11.90 -14.91 11.12
C LYS A 92 -11.83 -13.49 10.55
N ARG A 93 -11.55 -12.48 11.39
CA ARG A 93 -11.42 -11.07 10.97
C ARG A 93 -10.13 -10.87 10.19
N GLU A 94 -9.02 -11.37 10.72
CA GLU A 94 -7.70 -11.36 10.10
C GLU A 94 -7.75 -12.12 8.77
N GLN A 95 -8.33 -13.30 8.75
CA GLN A 95 -8.46 -14.08 7.52
C GLN A 95 -9.31 -13.41 6.44
N LEU A 96 -10.39 -12.71 6.84
CA LEU A 96 -11.18 -11.94 5.89
C LEU A 96 -10.36 -10.77 5.31
N VAL A 97 -9.61 -10.06 6.15
CA VAL A 97 -8.73 -8.96 5.70
C VAL A 97 -7.69 -9.50 4.72
N ASP A 98 -7.00 -10.59 5.05
CA ASP A 98 -6.01 -11.21 4.17
C ASP A 98 -6.60 -11.64 2.82
N LEU A 99 -7.80 -12.23 2.86
CA LEU A 99 -8.53 -12.61 1.64
C LEU A 99 -8.84 -11.39 0.76
N LEU A 100 -9.31 -10.30 1.36
CA LEU A 100 -9.68 -9.09 0.63
C LEU A 100 -8.44 -8.38 0.07
N LEU A 101 -7.36 -8.26 0.84
CA LEU A 101 -6.10 -7.66 0.37
C LEU A 101 -5.50 -8.41 -0.82
N GLN A 102 -5.76 -9.71 -0.96
CA GLN A 102 -5.29 -10.53 -2.09
C GLN A 102 -6.26 -10.54 -3.29
N SER A 103 -7.39 -9.84 -3.20
CA SER A 103 -8.42 -9.85 -4.26
C SER A 103 -8.12 -8.83 -5.37
N GLU A 104 -8.57 -9.15 -6.59
CA GLU A 104 -8.53 -8.17 -7.70
C GLU A 104 -9.39 -6.93 -7.41
N ASP A 105 -10.48 -7.07 -6.64
CA ASP A 105 -11.31 -5.94 -6.23
C ASP A 105 -10.50 -4.93 -5.38
N HIS A 106 -9.55 -5.40 -4.56
CA HIS A 106 -8.67 -4.53 -3.78
C HIS A 106 -7.74 -3.72 -4.68
N ILE A 107 -7.13 -4.36 -5.68
CA ILE A 107 -6.26 -3.70 -6.65
C ILE A 107 -7.03 -2.65 -7.44
N GLN A 108 -8.24 -2.98 -7.90
CA GLN A 108 -9.11 -2.03 -8.59
C GLN A 108 -9.51 -0.87 -7.68
N HIS A 109 -9.85 -1.15 -6.43
CA HIS A 109 -10.24 -0.12 -5.47
C HIS A 109 -9.09 0.86 -5.17
N LEU A 110 -7.88 0.35 -4.91
CA LEU A 110 -6.69 1.19 -4.74
C LEU A 110 -6.39 2.01 -5.99
N THR A 111 -6.53 1.41 -7.17
CA THR A 111 -6.39 2.12 -8.45
C THR A 111 -7.34 3.31 -8.54
N ASP A 112 -8.60 3.12 -8.17
CA ASP A 112 -9.60 4.18 -8.23
C ASP A 112 -9.37 5.27 -7.18
N ILE A 113 -8.96 4.90 -5.95
CA ILE A 113 -8.59 5.86 -4.90
C ILE A 113 -7.41 6.71 -5.37
N PHE A 114 -6.33 6.09 -5.83
CA PHE A 114 -5.11 6.80 -6.18
C PHE A 114 -5.23 7.55 -7.52
N ASP A 115 -6.04 7.07 -8.47
CA ASP A 115 -6.40 7.86 -9.64
C ASP A 115 -7.12 9.15 -9.23
N ALA A 116 -8.13 9.05 -8.36
CA ALA A 116 -8.86 10.23 -7.90
C ALA A 116 -8.00 11.16 -7.03
N LEU A 117 -7.10 10.61 -6.21
CA LEU A 117 -6.22 11.38 -5.33
C LEU A 117 -5.12 12.10 -6.12
N LEU A 118 -4.51 11.41 -7.10
CA LEU A 118 -3.40 11.95 -7.88
C LEU A 118 -3.84 12.70 -9.12
N MET A 119 -4.99 12.43 -9.69
CA MET A 119 -5.45 13.06 -10.94
C MET A 119 -6.74 13.85 -10.75
N GLY A 120 -7.36 13.80 -9.58
CA GLY A 120 -8.65 14.42 -9.33
C GLY A 120 -9.80 13.63 -9.98
N ARG A 121 -11.03 13.94 -9.58
CA ARG A 121 -12.23 13.41 -10.24
C ARG A 121 -12.43 14.10 -11.58
N GLY A 122 -12.42 13.32 -12.65
CA GLY A 122 -12.60 13.80 -14.01
C GLY A 122 -13.99 13.54 -14.58
N SER A 123 -14.22 14.07 -15.78
CA SER A 123 -15.29 13.67 -16.68
C SER A 123 -15.00 12.31 -17.34
N ASP A 124 -15.99 11.72 -18.02
CA ASP A 124 -15.77 10.49 -18.80
C ASP A 124 -14.66 10.63 -19.83
N HIS A 125 -14.50 11.83 -20.41
CA HIS A 125 -13.42 12.13 -21.33
C HIS A 125 -12.05 12.04 -20.64
N ASP A 126 -11.92 12.58 -19.43
CA ASP A 126 -10.66 12.56 -18.67
C ASP A 126 -10.27 11.12 -18.31
N TYR A 127 -11.22 10.31 -17.84
CA TYR A 127 -10.98 8.89 -17.58
C TYR A 127 -10.59 8.12 -18.84
N HIS A 128 -11.23 8.42 -19.98
CA HIS A 128 -10.86 7.83 -21.27
C HIS A 128 -9.42 8.18 -21.66
N GLU A 129 -9.02 9.46 -21.53
CA GLU A 129 -7.65 9.87 -21.84
C GLU A 129 -6.63 9.20 -20.89
N ARG A 130 -6.90 9.12 -19.58
CA ARG A 130 -6.05 8.41 -18.62
C ARG A 130 -5.89 6.93 -18.97
N GLN A 131 -6.96 6.26 -19.40
CA GLN A 131 -6.91 4.86 -19.82
C GLN A 131 -6.13 4.69 -21.13
N LYS A 132 -6.40 5.52 -22.13
CA LYS A 132 -5.70 5.55 -23.43
C LYS A 132 -4.20 5.78 -23.26
N HIS A 133 -3.81 6.64 -22.32
CA HIS A 133 -2.43 6.94 -22.00
C HIS A 133 -1.82 5.99 -20.95
N GLN A 134 -2.49 4.87 -20.63
CA GLN A 134 -2.00 3.79 -19.77
C GLN A 134 -1.73 4.19 -18.31
N TRP A 135 -2.21 5.36 -17.86
CA TRP A 135 -2.04 5.79 -16.46
C TRP A 135 -2.70 4.82 -15.49
N ARG A 136 -3.98 4.50 -15.71
CA ARG A 136 -4.72 3.58 -14.82
C ARG A 136 -4.14 2.16 -14.84
N SER A 137 -3.77 1.67 -16.03
CA SER A 137 -3.14 0.35 -16.15
C SER A 137 -1.77 0.29 -15.47
N TRP A 138 -1.01 1.39 -15.49
CA TRP A 138 0.23 1.48 -14.74
C TRP A 138 -0.02 1.46 -13.22
N LEU A 139 -0.98 2.23 -12.70
CA LEU A 139 -1.36 2.22 -11.28
C LEU A 139 -1.80 0.82 -10.82
N GLU A 140 -2.65 0.17 -11.61
CA GLU A 140 -3.15 -1.17 -11.32
C GLU A 140 -2.00 -2.18 -11.20
N ARG A 141 -1.03 -2.12 -12.12
CA ARG A 141 0.17 -2.95 -12.05
C ARG A 141 1.01 -2.62 -10.82
N GLU A 142 1.21 -1.34 -10.51
CA GLU A 142 1.95 -0.93 -9.32
C GLU A 142 1.35 -1.54 -8.04
N PHE A 143 0.04 -1.43 -7.86
CA PHE A 143 -0.63 -1.99 -6.68
C PHE A 143 -0.62 -3.52 -6.68
N ARG A 144 -0.73 -4.16 -7.85
CA ARG A 144 -0.62 -5.61 -7.97
C ARG A 144 0.78 -6.13 -7.60
N GLU A 145 1.83 -5.40 -8.00
CA GLU A 145 3.23 -5.73 -7.69
C GLU A 145 3.62 -5.34 -6.25
N ASN A 146 2.79 -4.51 -5.58
CA ASN A 146 2.94 -4.08 -4.20
C ASN A 146 4.35 -3.52 -3.92
N HIS A 147 4.83 -2.62 -4.79
CA HIS A 147 6.13 -2.00 -4.58
C HIS A 147 6.14 -1.13 -3.32
N PRO A 148 7.31 -0.97 -2.68
CA PRO A 148 7.45 -0.06 -1.56
C PRO A 148 7.05 1.37 -1.94
N TRP A 149 6.26 2.04 -1.09
CA TRP A 149 5.77 3.40 -1.35
C TRP A 149 6.86 4.41 -1.73
N ASN A 150 8.05 4.31 -1.13
CA ASN A 150 9.17 5.19 -1.47
C ASN A 150 9.61 5.04 -2.94
N GLN A 151 9.50 3.83 -3.50
CA GLN A 151 9.77 3.57 -4.92
C GLN A 151 8.62 4.05 -5.79
N THR A 152 7.37 3.72 -5.45
CA THR A 152 6.18 4.16 -6.20
C THR A 152 6.14 5.69 -6.34
N VAL A 153 6.33 6.43 -5.24
CA VAL A 153 6.36 7.90 -5.24
C VAL A 153 7.52 8.44 -6.08
N ALA A 154 8.72 7.86 -5.93
CA ALA A 154 9.87 8.27 -6.73
C ALA A 154 9.63 8.03 -8.23
N ARG A 155 9.00 6.92 -8.61
CA ARG A 155 8.67 6.62 -10.00
C ARG A 155 7.67 7.61 -10.58
N ILE A 156 6.64 7.98 -9.82
CA ILE A 156 5.67 9.03 -10.22
C ILE A 156 6.37 10.36 -10.48
N LEU A 157 7.25 10.78 -9.55
CA LEU A 157 7.96 12.06 -9.64
C LEU A 157 9.02 12.11 -10.73
N LEU A 158 9.76 11.01 -10.91
CA LEU A 158 10.84 10.93 -11.90
C LEU A 158 10.31 10.69 -13.32
N ALA A 159 9.18 9.98 -13.44
CA ALA A 159 8.53 9.64 -14.70
C ALA A 159 9.48 9.07 -15.77
N ARG A 160 10.37 8.16 -15.36
CA ARG A 160 11.34 7.49 -16.25
C ARG A 160 10.87 6.06 -16.55
N PRO A 161 10.06 5.84 -17.60
CA PRO A 161 9.63 4.49 -17.95
C PRO A 161 10.81 3.66 -18.45
N GLU A 162 10.99 2.46 -17.89
CA GLU A 162 12.03 1.52 -18.33
C GLU A 162 11.51 0.53 -19.38
N SER A 163 10.20 0.42 -19.53
CA SER A 163 9.52 -0.46 -20.48
C SER A 163 8.28 0.22 -21.09
N GLN A 164 7.75 -0.39 -22.14
CA GLN A 164 6.54 0.07 -22.82
C GLN A 164 5.31 0.11 -21.89
N GLU A 165 5.26 -0.80 -20.92
CA GLU A 165 4.19 -0.98 -19.94
C GLU A 165 4.24 0.08 -18.84
N GLU A 166 5.34 0.84 -18.75
CA GLU A 166 5.53 1.89 -17.75
C GLU A 166 5.19 3.28 -18.29
N ARG A 167 4.87 3.41 -19.58
CA ARG A 167 4.68 4.72 -20.22
C ARG A 167 3.57 5.56 -19.58
N GLY A 168 2.63 4.94 -18.88
CA GLY A 168 1.62 5.61 -18.08
C GLY A 168 2.20 6.58 -17.03
N LEU A 169 3.42 6.31 -16.52
CA LEU A 169 4.14 7.17 -15.57
C LEU A 169 4.23 8.63 -16.02
N VAL A 170 4.46 8.84 -17.31
CA VAL A 170 4.68 10.18 -17.88
C VAL A 170 3.40 11.02 -17.82
N TRP A 171 2.23 10.38 -17.79
CA TRP A 171 0.94 11.06 -17.84
C TRP A 171 0.72 11.97 -16.63
N PHE A 172 1.18 11.56 -15.43
CA PHE A 172 1.03 12.37 -14.20
C PHE A 172 1.68 13.76 -14.32
N LEU A 173 2.90 13.83 -14.89
CA LEU A 173 3.61 15.09 -15.12
C LEU A 173 3.04 15.84 -16.33
N TYR A 174 2.64 15.11 -17.39
CA TYR A 174 2.06 15.70 -18.59
C TYR A 174 0.76 16.47 -18.29
N GLU A 175 -0.15 15.88 -17.52
CA GLU A 175 -1.43 16.54 -17.16
C GLU A 175 -1.20 17.83 -16.36
N ARG A 176 -0.07 17.90 -15.64
CA ARG A 176 0.39 19.07 -14.87
C ARG A 176 1.28 20.02 -15.65
N LYS A 177 1.50 19.76 -16.94
CA LYS A 177 2.37 20.56 -17.82
C LYS A 177 3.79 20.74 -17.24
N ASP A 178 4.27 19.72 -16.53
CA ASP A 178 5.57 19.74 -15.83
C ASP A 178 5.72 20.94 -14.87
N ASN A 179 4.61 21.42 -14.31
CA ASN A 179 4.60 22.54 -13.39
C ASN A 179 4.93 22.05 -11.96
N PRO A 180 6.06 22.47 -11.35
CA PRO A 180 6.50 21.96 -10.05
C PRO A 180 5.50 22.22 -8.92
N GLN A 181 4.76 23.32 -9.01
CA GLN A 181 3.76 23.71 -8.01
C GLN A 181 2.55 22.76 -8.05
N GLN A 182 1.98 22.50 -9.23
CA GLN A 182 0.85 21.55 -9.38
C GLN A 182 1.25 20.10 -9.03
N ILE A 183 2.51 19.75 -9.26
CA ILE A 183 3.08 18.46 -8.85
C ILE A 183 3.11 18.37 -7.33
N ALA A 184 3.67 19.38 -6.66
CA ALA A 184 3.78 19.41 -5.21
C ALA A 184 2.41 19.42 -4.52
N GLU A 185 1.44 20.17 -5.04
CA GLU A 185 0.06 20.21 -4.54
C GLU A 185 -0.66 18.86 -4.61
N ALA A 186 -0.33 18.03 -5.60
CA ALA A 186 -0.93 16.71 -5.76
C ALA A 186 -0.25 15.66 -4.87
N ILE A 187 1.08 15.72 -4.75
CA ILE A 187 1.88 14.75 -4.00
C ILE A 187 1.74 14.96 -2.49
N ALA A 188 1.71 16.21 -2.02
CA ALA A 188 1.78 16.47 -0.59
C ALA A 188 0.58 15.93 0.21
N PRO A 189 -0.68 16.13 -0.22
CA PRO A 189 -1.82 15.54 0.47
C PRO A 189 -1.82 14.02 0.38
N ALA A 190 -1.39 13.48 -0.75
CA ALA A 190 -1.44 12.04 -1.03
C ALA A 190 -0.46 11.22 -0.18
N PHE A 191 0.75 11.74 0.03
CA PHE A 191 1.84 10.96 0.63
C PHE A 191 2.36 11.53 1.95
N PHE A 192 2.17 12.84 2.20
CA PHE A 192 2.61 13.48 3.44
C PHE A 192 1.45 13.86 4.36
N GLY A 193 0.20 13.73 3.91
CA GLY A 193 -0.99 14.05 4.72
C GLY A 193 -1.12 15.53 5.05
N ILE A 194 -0.38 16.40 4.36
CA ILE A 194 -0.41 17.86 4.52
C ILE A 194 -0.82 18.51 3.20
N ARG A 195 -1.54 19.63 3.28
CA ARG A 195 -1.74 20.46 2.09
C ARG A 195 -0.78 21.63 2.11
N ILE A 196 -0.26 21.97 0.93
CA ILE A 196 0.72 23.05 0.72
C ILE A 196 0.24 24.08 -0.30
N ASP A 197 -0.99 23.93 -0.80
CA ASP A 197 -1.62 24.84 -1.78
C ASP A 197 -1.67 26.28 -1.25
N CYS A 198 -1.97 26.44 0.05
CA CYS A 198 -2.04 27.75 0.69
C CYS A 198 -0.65 28.42 0.87
N ALA A 199 0.45 27.65 0.86
CA ALA A 199 1.82 28.17 1.01
C ALA A 199 2.33 28.96 -0.22
N GLN A 200 1.53 29.03 -1.28
CA GLN A 200 1.87 29.77 -2.49
C GLN A 200 1.73 31.28 -2.33
N CYS A 201 0.77 31.70 -1.52
CA CYS A 201 0.36 33.10 -1.41
C CYS A 201 0.70 33.70 -0.05
N HIS A 202 0.96 32.86 0.96
CA HIS A 202 1.32 33.30 2.29
C HIS A 202 2.17 32.26 3.01
N ASP A 203 2.87 32.69 4.05
CA ASP A 203 3.54 31.78 4.96
C ASP A 203 2.50 30.85 5.59
N HIS A 204 2.65 29.56 5.31
CA HIS A 204 1.73 28.53 5.78
C HIS A 204 2.20 27.99 7.12
N MET A 205 1.26 27.74 8.02
CA MET A 205 1.54 27.08 9.30
C MET A 205 1.65 25.58 9.04
N VAL A 206 2.85 25.11 8.73
CA VAL A 206 3.22 23.69 8.89
C VAL A 206 4.06 23.55 10.14
#